data_AF-A0A1G9T2F6-F1
#
_entry.id   AF-A0A1G9T2F6-F1
#
_cell.length_a   1.000
_cell.length_b   1.000
_cell.length_c   1.000
_cell.angle_alpha   90.00
_cell.angle_beta   90.00
_cell.angle_gamma   90.00
#
_symmetry.space_group_name_H-M   'P 1'
#
loop_
_entity.id
_entity.type
_entity.pdbx_description
1 polymer ?
#
loop_
_entity_poly.entity_id
_entity_poly.type
_entity_poly.pdbx_seq_one_letter_code
_entity_poly.pdbx_strand_id
1 'polypeptide(L)'
;MILLDVLYIGLPFSRWDYHRMVLPRHSDMIVTTAFKKAGCSIFPVNAFERGKDICGENRWNDDFVQTSGTVPRDFFLATKVFWEDYLLLYISSSAFAASPEYVRFVNRAVEEAICNGVVVAADIRGDAAEAPWADKVNIVWDTAPFSPALSGDRLISIGVGLKNITVSTRRGMGQFEGSVDGEQFMPVYLKALVEGKSMADSVEAYTKNYVDIVIP
;
A
#
# COMPACT_ATOMS: atom_id res chain seq x y z
N MET A 1 17.12 2.41 14.33
CA MET A 1 16.10 1.78 13.47
C MET A 1 15.00 2.80 13.30
N ILE A 2 14.73 3.25 12.08
CA ILE A 2 13.62 4.18 11.83
C ILE A 2 12.34 3.32 11.91
N LEU A 3 11.44 3.66 12.82
CA LEU A 3 10.09 3.09 12.81
C LEU A 3 9.37 3.75 11.64
N LEU A 4 8.90 2.95 10.68
CA LEU A 4 8.13 3.47 9.56
C LEU A 4 6.65 3.37 9.92
N ASP A 5 6.03 4.52 10.12
CA ASP A 5 4.58 4.62 10.27
C ASP A 5 3.95 4.77 8.88
N VAL A 6 3.03 3.85 8.56
CA VAL A 6 2.42 3.73 7.23
C VAL A 6 0.97 4.16 7.31
N LEU A 7 0.63 5.23 6.59
CA LEU A 7 -0.75 5.52 6.27
C LEU A 7 -1.25 4.45 5.30
N TYR A 8 -2.38 3.84 5.61
CA TYR A 8 -2.89 2.71 4.84
C TYR A 8 -4.31 2.95 4.35
N ILE A 9 -4.53 2.75 3.05
CA ILE A 9 -5.85 2.77 2.43
C ILE A 9 -6.06 1.43 1.72
N GLY A 10 -7.07 0.68 2.15
CA GLY A 10 -7.50 -0.56 1.52
C GLY A 10 -9.01 -0.58 1.31
N LEU A 11 -9.62 -1.75 1.45
CA LEU A 11 -11.06 -1.93 1.40
C LEU A 11 -11.72 -1.06 2.49
N PRO A 12 -12.78 -0.29 2.18
CA PRO A 12 -13.46 0.51 3.19
C PRO A 12 -14.03 -0.40 4.30
N PHE A 13 -13.83 -0.05 5.57
CA PHE A 13 -14.24 -0.86 6.73
C PHE A 13 -15.74 -1.16 6.73
N SER A 14 -16.56 -0.27 6.16
CA SER A 14 -18.00 -0.50 5.96
C SER A 14 -18.34 -1.69 5.06
N ARG A 15 -17.35 -2.25 4.35
CA ARG A 15 -17.49 -3.43 3.49
C ARG A 15 -16.74 -4.67 3.99
N TRP A 16 -16.08 -4.60 5.15
CA TRP A 16 -15.26 -5.70 5.66
C TRP A 16 -16.06 -6.95 6.06
N ASP A 17 -17.32 -6.77 6.46
CA ASP A 17 -18.21 -7.87 6.81
C ASP A 17 -18.97 -8.48 5.61
N TYR A 18 -18.78 -7.94 4.39
CA TYR A 18 -19.53 -8.38 3.22
C TYR A 18 -18.90 -9.63 2.61
N HIS A 19 -19.65 -10.75 2.50
CA HIS A 19 -19.14 -12.03 2.01
C HIS A 19 -18.46 -11.97 0.62
N ARG A 20 -18.86 -11.05 -0.26
CA ARG A 20 -18.20 -10.88 -1.57
C ARG A 20 -16.83 -10.20 -1.49
N MET A 21 -16.49 -9.63 -0.34
CA MET A 21 -15.23 -8.91 -0.10
C MET A 21 -14.18 -9.73 0.65
N VAL A 22 -14.38 -11.05 0.77
CA VAL A 22 -13.44 -11.95 1.47
C VAL A 22 -12.04 -11.89 0.86
N LEU A 23 -11.92 -11.91 -0.47
CA LEU A 23 -10.62 -11.86 -1.15
C LEU A 23 -9.92 -10.49 -1.01
N PRO A 24 -10.58 -9.35 -1.30
CA PRO A 24 -10.00 -8.03 -1.04
C PRO A 24 -9.56 -7.83 0.42
N ARG A 25 -10.38 -8.26 1.38
CA ARG A 25 -10.04 -8.21 2.81
C ARG A 25 -8.82 -9.08 3.11
N HIS A 26 -8.74 -10.28 2.54
CA HIS A 26 -7.60 -11.17 2.75
C HIS A 26 -6.30 -10.58 2.22
N SER A 27 -6.35 -9.95 1.05
CA SER A 27 -5.21 -9.21 0.47
C SER A 27 -4.73 -8.09 1.40
N ASP A 28 -5.66 -7.27 1.89
CA ASP A 28 -5.34 -6.20 2.85
C ASP A 28 -4.68 -6.73 4.13
N MET A 29 -5.16 -7.88 4.62
CA MET A 29 -4.59 -8.57 5.77
C MET A 29 -3.17 -9.07 5.52
N ILE A 30 -2.87 -9.61 4.33
CA ILE A 30 -1.52 -10.07 3.97
C ILE A 30 -0.56 -8.87 3.97
N VAL A 31 -0.91 -7.80 3.25
CA VAL A 31 -0.07 -6.60 3.09
C VAL A 31 0.23 -5.95 4.45
N THR A 32 -0.81 -5.68 5.24
CA THR A 32 -0.64 -5.03 6.56
C THR A 32 0.10 -5.92 7.54
N THR A 33 -0.06 -7.25 7.47
CA THR A 33 0.74 -8.20 8.26
C THR A 33 2.21 -8.16 7.86
N ALA A 34 2.51 -8.10 6.58
CA ALA A 34 3.89 -8.02 6.08
C ALA A 34 4.58 -6.70 6.52
N PHE A 35 3.88 -5.56 6.49
CA PHE A 35 4.39 -4.31 7.07
C PHE A 35 4.72 -4.46 8.56
N LYS A 36 3.81 -5.05 9.33
CA LYS A 36 4.03 -5.27 10.78
C LYS A 36 5.22 -6.19 11.05
N LYS A 37 5.35 -7.29 10.31
CA LYS A 37 6.52 -8.18 10.43
C LYS A 37 7.82 -7.47 10.01
N ALA A 38 7.75 -6.53 9.08
CA ALA A 38 8.87 -5.65 8.74
C ALA A 38 9.19 -4.63 9.85
N GLY A 39 8.36 -4.49 10.89
CA GLY A 39 8.54 -3.55 12.00
C GLY A 39 7.91 -2.18 11.77
N CYS A 40 6.91 -2.08 10.89
CA CYS A 40 6.15 -0.86 10.64
C CYS A 40 4.88 -0.79 11.48
N SER A 41 4.42 0.42 11.79
CA SER A 41 3.09 0.67 12.35
C SER A 41 2.09 0.95 11.22
N ILE A 42 0.83 0.55 11.40
CA ILE A 42 -0.23 0.76 10.41
C ILE A 42 -1.26 1.73 10.94
N PHE A 43 -1.52 2.78 10.16
CA PHE A 43 -2.50 3.84 10.41
C PHE A 43 -3.54 3.85 9.27
N PRO A 44 -4.61 3.06 9.37
CA PRO A 44 -5.65 3.00 8.36
C PRO A 44 -6.46 4.30 8.32
N VAL A 45 -6.61 4.83 7.11
CA VAL A 45 -7.44 6.01 6.83
C VAL A 45 -8.79 5.51 6.31
N ASN A 46 -9.75 5.29 7.22
CA ASN A 46 -10.98 4.56 6.90
C ASN A 46 -12.18 4.97 7.78
N ALA A 47 -13.36 4.40 7.52
CA ALA A 47 -14.57 4.64 8.29
C ALA A 47 -15.47 3.40 8.42
N PHE A 48 -15.97 3.14 9.64
CA PHE A 48 -17.11 2.27 9.97
C PHE A 48 -17.35 2.24 11.49
N GLU A 49 -18.57 1.94 11.94
CA GLU A 49 -18.90 1.80 13.37
C GLU A 49 -18.06 0.74 14.09
N ARG A 50 -17.71 -0.36 13.40
CA ARG A 50 -16.82 -1.41 13.94
C ARG A 50 -15.35 -1.21 13.61
N GLY A 51 -14.97 -0.06 13.04
CA GLY A 51 -13.61 0.19 12.58
C GLY A 51 -12.57 0.08 13.70
N LYS A 52 -12.93 0.51 14.92
CA LYS A 52 -12.06 0.39 16.10
C LYS A 52 -11.83 -1.05 16.51
N ASP A 53 -12.87 -1.88 16.47
CA ASP A 53 -12.75 -3.32 16.77
C ASP A 53 -11.86 -4.01 15.74
N ILE A 54 -12.08 -3.71 14.44
CA ILE A 54 -11.24 -4.21 13.34
C ILE A 54 -9.77 -3.81 13.56
N CYS A 55 -9.49 -2.54 13.88
CA CYS A 55 -8.13 -2.11 14.18
C CYS A 55 -7.57 -2.82 15.43
N GLY A 56 -8.36 -2.96 16.48
CA GLY A 56 -7.96 -3.64 17.71
C GLY A 56 -7.60 -5.11 17.50
N GLU A 57 -8.45 -5.87 16.80
CA GLU A 57 -8.22 -7.27 16.43
C GLU A 57 -6.92 -7.44 15.64
N ASN A 58 -6.65 -6.50 14.74
CA ASN A 58 -5.48 -6.53 13.86
C ASN A 58 -4.27 -5.79 14.43
N ARG A 59 -4.38 -5.20 15.63
CA ARG A 59 -3.37 -4.34 16.27
C ARG A 59 -2.84 -3.25 15.33
N TRP A 60 -3.77 -2.52 14.71
CA TRP A 60 -3.49 -1.29 13.97
C TRP A 60 -3.82 -0.10 14.86
N ASN A 61 -3.20 1.04 14.58
CA ASN A 61 -3.57 2.30 15.21
C ASN A 61 -4.96 2.73 14.67
N ASP A 62 -5.83 3.31 15.49
CA ASP A 62 -7.18 3.72 15.10
C ASP A 62 -7.39 5.25 15.04
N ASP A 63 -6.31 6.05 15.08
CA ASP A 63 -6.34 7.52 15.15
C ASP A 63 -7.13 8.16 14.00
N PHE A 64 -7.06 7.56 12.81
CA PHE A 64 -7.75 8.04 11.61
C PHE A 64 -9.02 7.25 11.26
N VAL A 65 -9.48 6.36 12.15
CA VAL A 65 -10.70 5.59 11.93
C VAL A 65 -11.91 6.41 12.38
N GLN A 66 -12.78 6.74 11.42
CA GLN A 66 -14.07 7.33 11.72
C GLN A 66 -15.08 6.25 12.13
N THR A 67 -15.79 6.45 13.23
CA THR A 67 -16.85 5.55 13.69
C THR A 67 -18.17 5.74 12.94
N SER A 68 -18.22 6.64 11.94
CA SER A 68 -19.39 6.77 11.07
C SER A 68 -19.45 5.63 10.06
N GLY A 69 -20.65 5.19 9.69
CA GLY A 69 -20.84 4.25 8.58
C GLY A 69 -20.54 4.81 7.18
N THR A 70 -20.19 6.09 7.07
CA THR A 70 -19.93 6.79 5.81
C THR A 70 -18.44 7.08 5.62
N VAL A 71 -17.99 7.11 4.37
CA VAL A 71 -16.63 7.50 3.99
C VAL A 71 -16.28 8.88 4.59
N PRO A 72 -15.06 9.10 5.12
CA PRO A 72 -14.67 10.41 5.61
C PRO A 72 -14.74 11.45 4.48
N ARG A 73 -15.20 12.66 4.79
CA ARG A 73 -15.27 13.76 3.80
C ARG A 73 -13.92 14.43 3.62
N ASP A 74 -13.73 15.17 2.54
CA ASP A 74 -12.45 15.83 2.19
C ASP A 74 -11.84 16.66 3.34
N PHE A 75 -12.67 17.34 4.13
CA PHE A 75 -12.21 18.11 5.29
C PHE A 75 -11.47 17.26 6.34
N PHE A 76 -11.78 15.97 6.43
CA PHE A 76 -11.07 15.03 7.29
C PHE A 76 -9.59 14.93 6.89
N LEU A 77 -9.31 14.72 5.61
CA LEU A 77 -7.93 14.62 5.10
C LEU A 77 -7.14 15.90 5.36
N ALA A 78 -7.78 17.06 5.24
CA ALA A 78 -7.13 18.35 5.43
C ALA A 78 -6.93 18.75 6.90
N THR A 79 -7.69 18.20 7.85
CA THR A 79 -7.70 18.69 9.25
C THR A 79 -7.47 17.65 10.32
N LYS A 80 -7.50 16.37 9.96
CA LYS A 80 -7.32 15.26 10.90
C LYS A 80 -6.09 14.44 10.61
N VAL A 81 -5.60 14.42 9.36
CA VAL A 81 -4.39 13.71 8.99
C VAL A 81 -3.22 14.70 9.00
N PHE A 82 -2.25 14.47 9.88
CA PHE A 82 -0.99 15.24 9.95
C PHE A 82 0.01 14.62 8.97
N TRP A 83 -0.11 14.97 7.69
CA TRP A 83 0.63 14.31 6.61
C TRP A 83 2.15 14.37 6.79
N GLU A 84 2.65 15.48 7.32
CA GLU A 84 4.08 15.72 7.57
C GLU A 84 4.73 14.73 8.54
N ASP A 85 3.94 14.02 9.36
CA ASP A 85 4.42 13.01 10.30
C ASP A 85 4.68 11.65 9.62
N TYR A 86 4.27 11.48 8.36
CA TYR A 86 4.34 10.22 7.63
C TYR A 86 5.22 10.31 6.40
N LEU A 87 6.01 9.26 6.16
CA LEU A 87 6.84 9.15 4.96
C LEU A 87 6.14 8.39 3.83
N LEU A 88 5.17 7.54 4.16
CA LEU A 88 4.56 6.59 3.23
C LEU A 88 3.04 6.52 3.40
N LEU A 89 2.33 6.71 2.28
CA LEU A 89 0.95 6.29 2.08
C LEU A 89 0.94 5.06 1.17
N TYR A 90 0.38 3.95 1.65
CA TYR A 90 0.17 2.73 0.86
C TYR A 90 -1.30 2.55 0.48
N ILE A 91 -1.56 2.32 -0.81
CA ILE A 91 -2.89 2.05 -1.35
C ILE A 91 -2.94 0.60 -1.86
N SER A 92 -3.84 -0.19 -1.28
CA SER A 92 -4.14 -1.54 -1.75
C SER A 92 -5.05 -1.51 -2.98
N SER A 93 -4.92 -2.51 -3.87
CA SER A 93 -5.81 -2.67 -5.03
C SER A 93 -7.28 -2.79 -4.63
N SER A 94 -7.56 -3.31 -3.42
CA SER A 94 -8.89 -3.41 -2.84
C SER A 94 -9.60 -2.05 -2.66
N ALA A 95 -8.85 -0.95 -2.61
CA ALA A 95 -9.40 0.39 -2.51
C ALA A 95 -10.25 0.77 -3.74
N PHE A 96 -10.00 0.12 -4.88
CA PHE A 96 -10.81 0.31 -6.10
C PHE A 96 -12.12 -0.51 -6.07
N ALA A 97 -12.21 -1.60 -5.31
CA ALA A 97 -13.41 -2.44 -5.17
C ALA A 97 -14.51 -1.81 -4.29
N ALA A 98 -14.60 -0.48 -4.31
CA ALA A 98 -15.40 0.35 -3.41
C ALA A 98 -16.48 1.15 -4.16
N SER A 99 -17.22 2.00 -3.44
CA SER A 99 -18.16 2.92 -4.07
C SER A 99 -17.41 4.03 -4.82
N PRO A 100 -18.03 4.67 -5.84
CA PRO A 100 -17.43 5.83 -6.50
C PRO A 100 -17.07 6.98 -5.54
N GLU A 101 -17.81 7.12 -4.43
CA GLU A 101 -17.50 8.07 -3.37
C GLU A 101 -16.18 7.74 -2.67
N TYR A 102 -15.95 6.48 -2.33
CA TYR A 102 -14.69 6.05 -1.72
C TYR A 102 -13.52 6.24 -2.70
N VAL A 103 -13.68 5.88 -3.97
CA VAL A 103 -12.62 6.09 -4.97
C VAL A 103 -12.24 7.58 -5.11
N ARG A 104 -13.22 8.50 -5.03
CA ARG A 104 -12.93 9.95 -4.98
C ARG A 104 -12.16 10.35 -3.73
N PHE A 105 -12.56 9.83 -2.57
CA PHE A 105 -11.83 10.05 -1.31
C PHE A 105 -10.38 9.56 -1.38
N VAL A 106 -10.15 8.35 -1.90
CA VAL A 106 -8.79 7.81 -2.10
C VAL A 106 -7.99 8.70 -3.05
N ASN A 107 -8.59 9.13 -4.16
CA ASN A 107 -7.92 10.07 -5.07
C ASN A 107 -7.54 11.38 -4.37
N ARG A 108 -8.40 11.90 -3.49
CA ARG A 108 -8.07 13.11 -2.73
C ARG A 108 -6.94 12.86 -1.72
N ALA A 109 -6.95 11.72 -1.04
CA ALA A 109 -5.88 11.35 -0.12
C ALA A 109 -4.52 11.27 -0.83
N VAL A 110 -4.48 10.77 -2.07
CA VAL A 110 -3.26 10.77 -2.90
C VAL A 110 -2.78 12.18 -3.20
N GLU A 111 -3.69 13.07 -3.61
CA GLU A 111 -3.35 14.47 -3.91
C GLU A 111 -2.79 15.17 -2.66
N GLU A 112 -3.46 15.04 -1.52
CA GLU A 112 -3.00 15.64 -0.26
C GLU A 112 -1.65 15.06 0.20
N ALA A 113 -1.47 13.74 0.13
CA ALA A 113 -0.21 13.09 0.47
C ALA A 113 0.95 13.65 -0.36
N ILE A 114 0.79 13.71 -1.69
CA ILE A 114 1.83 14.22 -2.60
C ILE A 114 2.10 15.70 -2.34
N CYS A 115 1.06 16.52 -2.16
CA CYS A 115 1.20 17.95 -1.86
C CYS A 115 1.98 18.21 -0.57
N ASN A 116 1.90 17.30 0.39
CA ASN A 116 2.62 17.37 1.67
C ASN A 116 3.95 16.59 1.68
N GLY A 117 4.42 16.09 0.53
CA GLY A 117 5.71 15.42 0.40
C GLY A 117 5.75 13.97 0.88
N VAL A 118 4.58 13.35 1.13
CA VAL A 118 4.46 11.93 1.48
C VAL A 118 4.61 11.09 0.20
N VAL A 119 5.44 10.04 0.27
CA VAL A 119 5.57 9.10 -0.86
C VAL A 119 4.31 8.24 -0.94
N VAL A 120 3.69 8.19 -2.11
CA VAL A 120 2.53 7.34 -2.35
C VAL A 120 2.96 6.09 -3.12
N ALA A 121 2.72 4.92 -2.52
CA ALA A 121 2.91 3.62 -3.13
C ALA A 121 1.56 2.94 -3.34
N ALA A 122 1.35 2.31 -4.49
CA ALA A 122 0.09 1.62 -4.77
C ALA A 122 0.27 0.27 -5.45
N ASP A 123 -0.60 -0.65 -5.04
CA ASP A 123 -0.91 -1.89 -5.72
C ASP A 123 -1.97 -1.60 -6.80
N ILE A 124 -1.59 -1.77 -8.07
CA ILE A 124 -2.47 -1.49 -9.21
C ILE A 124 -2.94 -2.77 -9.91
N ARG A 125 -2.86 -3.93 -9.25
CA ARG A 125 -3.33 -5.20 -9.83
C ARG A 125 -4.82 -5.15 -10.19
N GLY A 126 -5.16 -5.78 -11.31
CA GLY A 126 -6.54 -5.89 -11.79
C GLY A 126 -7.14 -4.54 -12.16
N ASP A 127 -8.40 -4.31 -11.79
CA ASP A 127 -9.14 -3.10 -12.16
C ASP A 127 -8.57 -1.82 -11.50
N ALA A 128 -7.72 -1.96 -10.48
CA ALA A 128 -7.06 -0.83 -9.83
C ALA A 128 -6.11 -0.06 -10.78
N ALA A 129 -5.64 -0.69 -11.88
CA ALA A 129 -4.88 -0.01 -12.92
C ALA A 129 -5.67 1.11 -13.62
N GLU A 130 -6.99 1.03 -13.63
CA GLU A 130 -7.87 2.06 -14.22
C GLU A 130 -8.29 3.13 -13.19
N ALA A 131 -7.80 3.03 -11.95
CA ALA A 131 -8.19 3.96 -10.90
C ALA A 131 -7.68 5.39 -11.19
N PRO A 132 -8.48 6.43 -10.93
CA PRO A 132 -8.08 7.83 -11.17
C PRO A 132 -6.79 8.28 -10.46
N TRP A 133 -6.42 7.57 -9.40
CA TRP A 133 -5.22 7.83 -8.61
C TRP A 133 -3.98 7.06 -9.09
N ALA A 134 -4.12 6.00 -9.91
CA ALA A 134 -3.03 5.10 -10.28
C ALA A 134 -1.87 5.82 -11.02
N ASP A 135 -2.18 6.84 -11.83
CA ASP A 135 -1.18 7.61 -12.57
C ASP A 135 -0.57 8.79 -11.80
N LYS A 136 -1.06 9.05 -10.58
CA LYS A 136 -0.56 10.13 -9.73
C LYS A 136 0.49 9.67 -8.72
N VAL A 137 0.51 8.37 -8.39
CA VAL A 137 1.36 7.85 -7.31
C VAL A 137 2.84 7.77 -7.71
N ASN A 138 3.73 7.83 -6.71
CA ASN A 138 5.17 7.82 -6.94
C ASN A 138 5.71 6.40 -7.20
N ILE A 139 5.12 5.38 -6.56
CA ILE A 139 5.54 3.98 -6.68
C ILE A 139 4.32 3.14 -7.04
N VAL A 140 4.44 2.33 -8.09
CA VAL A 140 3.42 1.33 -8.43
C VAL A 140 4.02 -0.06 -8.48
N TRP A 141 3.19 -1.06 -8.21
CA TRP A 141 3.53 -2.44 -8.50
C TRP A 141 2.34 -3.22 -9.04
N ASP A 142 2.66 -4.24 -9.84
CA ASP A 142 1.72 -5.19 -10.43
C ASP A 142 2.40 -6.56 -10.57
N THR A 143 1.62 -7.61 -10.81
CA THR A 143 2.11 -8.96 -11.13
C THR A 143 2.28 -9.18 -12.64
N ALA A 144 2.07 -8.13 -13.45
CA ALA A 144 2.29 -8.17 -14.89
C ALA A 144 3.75 -8.50 -15.26
N PRO A 145 4.00 -9.18 -16.39
CA PRO A 145 5.34 -9.53 -16.86
C PRO A 145 6.21 -8.32 -17.23
N PHE A 146 5.63 -7.12 -17.27
CA PHE A 146 6.32 -5.87 -17.52
C PHE A 146 5.96 -4.86 -16.44
N SER A 147 6.97 -4.10 -16.00
CA SER A 147 6.74 -2.94 -15.16
C SER A 147 5.83 -1.96 -15.91
N PRO A 148 4.78 -1.41 -15.26
CA PRO A 148 4.07 -0.25 -15.79
C PRO A 148 5.04 0.82 -16.30
N ALA A 149 4.65 1.52 -17.38
CA ALA A 149 5.47 2.59 -17.91
C ALA A 149 5.64 3.69 -16.85
N LEU A 150 6.83 4.29 -16.77
CA LEU A 150 7.02 5.49 -15.98
C LEU A 150 6.32 6.64 -16.70
N SER A 151 5.37 7.28 -16.04
CA SER A 151 4.61 8.44 -16.53
C SER A 151 4.39 9.43 -15.39
N GLY A 152 4.21 10.72 -15.72
CA GLY A 152 3.92 11.75 -14.73
C GLY A 152 4.91 11.77 -13.56
N ASP A 153 4.40 11.76 -12.33
CA ASP A 153 5.17 11.82 -11.07
C ASP A 153 5.65 10.45 -10.57
N ARG A 154 5.45 9.39 -11.36
CA ARG A 154 5.93 8.03 -11.07
C ARG A 154 7.46 8.00 -11.08
N LEU A 155 8.03 7.57 -9.96
CA LEU A 155 9.46 7.45 -9.73
C LEU A 155 9.95 6.01 -9.89
N ILE A 156 9.15 5.06 -9.40
CA ILE A 156 9.48 3.64 -9.38
C ILE A 156 8.26 2.86 -9.87
N SER A 157 8.51 1.86 -10.72
CA SER A 157 7.49 0.92 -11.16
C SER A 157 8.04 -0.50 -11.09
N ILE A 158 7.26 -1.42 -10.54
CA ILE A 158 7.72 -2.75 -10.15
C ILE A 158 6.80 -3.81 -10.77
N GLY A 159 7.38 -4.71 -11.55
CA GLY A 159 6.71 -5.93 -12.00
C GLY A 159 7.18 -7.12 -11.16
N VAL A 160 6.27 -7.77 -10.45
CA VAL A 160 6.54 -8.98 -9.67
C VAL A 160 6.06 -10.19 -10.46
N GLY A 161 6.95 -10.72 -11.30
CA GLY A 161 6.67 -11.89 -12.12
C GLY A 161 6.90 -13.21 -11.37
N LEU A 162 6.52 -14.32 -12.01
CA LEU A 162 6.64 -15.66 -11.42
C LEU A 162 8.09 -16.07 -11.09
N LYS A 163 9.08 -15.52 -11.78
CA LYS A 163 10.51 -15.89 -11.64
C LYS A 163 11.45 -14.70 -11.59
N ASN A 164 10.92 -13.50 -11.75
CA ASN A 164 11.71 -12.30 -11.82
C ASN A 164 10.97 -11.11 -11.19
N ILE A 165 11.77 -10.19 -10.66
CA ILE A 165 11.30 -8.88 -10.21
C ILE A 165 11.95 -7.86 -11.13
N THR A 166 11.15 -7.03 -11.78
CA THR A 166 11.65 -5.94 -12.62
C THR A 166 11.35 -4.62 -11.94
N VAL A 167 12.39 -3.83 -11.69
CA VAL A 167 12.25 -2.50 -11.09
C VAL A 167 12.71 -1.47 -12.11
N SER A 168 11.79 -0.59 -12.52
CA SER A 168 12.06 0.51 -13.43
C SER A 168 12.10 1.82 -12.65
N THR A 169 13.14 2.61 -12.88
CA THR A 169 13.29 3.97 -12.35
C THR A 169 13.62 4.93 -13.49
N ARG A 170 13.53 6.24 -13.23
CA ARG A 170 13.98 7.26 -14.21
C ARG A 170 15.47 7.15 -14.58
N ARG A 171 16.28 6.44 -13.78
CA ARG A 171 17.73 6.28 -13.99
C ARG A 171 18.10 4.98 -14.70
N GLY A 172 17.13 4.07 -14.89
CA GLY A 172 17.37 2.78 -15.50
C GLY A 172 16.48 1.68 -14.91
N MET A 173 16.63 0.49 -15.46
CA MET A 173 15.87 -0.70 -15.12
C MET A 173 16.81 -1.76 -14.54
N GLY A 174 16.38 -2.39 -13.44
CA GLY A 174 17.01 -3.58 -12.86
C GLY A 174 16.09 -4.79 -12.99
N GLN A 175 16.68 -5.95 -13.28
CA GLN A 175 15.97 -7.23 -13.28
C GLN A 175 16.67 -8.17 -12.30
N PHE A 176 15.87 -8.79 -11.44
CA PHE A 176 16.33 -9.65 -10.36
C PHE A 176 15.66 -11.01 -10.47
N GLU A 177 16.41 -12.08 -10.24
CA GLU A 177 15.85 -13.44 -10.24
C GLU A 177 15.21 -13.75 -8.88
N GLY A 178 14.03 -14.40 -8.91
CA GLY A 178 13.31 -14.78 -7.71
C GLY A 178 11.80 -14.84 -7.93
N SER A 179 11.15 -15.77 -7.24
CA SER A 179 9.69 -15.84 -7.14
C SER A 179 9.28 -15.34 -5.76
N VAL A 180 8.45 -14.31 -5.70
CA VAL A 180 7.95 -13.77 -4.44
C VAL A 180 6.45 -13.51 -4.55
N ASP A 181 5.75 -13.66 -3.42
CA ASP A 181 4.39 -13.15 -3.27
C ASP A 181 4.47 -11.62 -3.16
N GLY A 182 3.91 -10.91 -4.15
CA GLY A 182 3.98 -9.44 -4.22
C GLY A 182 3.38 -8.75 -3.00
N GLU A 183 2.31 -9.28 -2.42
CA GLU A 183 1.63 -8.69 -1.26
C GLU A 183 2.52 -8.77 0.00
N GLN A 184 3.36 -9.81 0.09
CA GLN A 184 4.31 -9.98 1.17
C GLN A 184 5.64 -9.27 0.91
N PHE A 185 6.07 -9.23 -0.35
CA PHE A 185 7.30 -8.60 -0.80
C PHE A 185 7.28 -7.08 -0.67
N MET A 186 6.21 -6.46 -1.16
CA MET A 186 6.16 -5.01 -1.32
C MET A 186 6.32 -4.22 -0.02
N PRO A 187 5.68 -4.60 1.10
CA PRO A 187 5.92 -3.97 2.39
C PRO A 187 7.39 -3.96 2.83
N VAL A 188 8.09 -5.09 2.65
CA VAL A 188 9.50 -5.23 3.03
C VAL A 188 10.40 -4.40 2.11
N TYR A 189 10.12 -4.44 0.81
CA TYR A 189 10.83 -3.65 -0.20
C TYR A 189 10.68 -2.14 0.05
N LEU A 190 9.46 -1.65 0.30
CA LEU A 190 9.19 -0.25 0.57
C LEU A 190 9.88 0.23 1.84
N LYS A 191 9.85 -0.56 2.91
CA LYS A 191 10.58 -0.23 4.14
C LYS A 191 12.08 -0.10 3.88
N ALA A 192 12.67 -1.06 3.16
CA ALA A 192 14.09 -1.04 2.82
C ALA A 192 14.47 0.21 1.99
N LEU A 193 13.63 0.61 1.03
CA LEU A 193 13.83 1.85 0.27
C LEU A 193 13.78 3.10 1.17
N VAL A 194 12.80 3.19 2.07
CA VAL A 194 12.68 4.33 3.00
C VAL A 194 13.86 4.38 3.97
N GLU A 195 14.44 3.22 4.34
CA GLU A 195 15.68 3.12 5.11
C GLU A 195 16.94 3.49 4.29
N GLY A 196 16.80 3.87 3.02
CA GLY A 196 17.89 4.33 2.16
C GLY A 196 18.71 3.21 1.51
N LYS A 197 18.20 1.97 1.50
CA LYS A 197 18.90 0.85 0.83
C LYS A 197 18.86 1.00 -0.69
N SER A 198 19.85 0.43 -1.36
CA SER A 198 19.90 0.39 -2.81
C SER A 198 18.73 -0.44 -3.36
N MET A 199 18.40 -0.27 -4.64
CA MET A 199 17.36 -1.05 -5.31
C MET A 199 17.61 -2.57 -5.19
N ALA A 200 18.86 -3.02 -5.36
CA ALA A 200 19.23 -4.42 -5.24
C ALA A 200 19.09 -4.91 -3.80
N ASP A 201 19.61 -4.15 -2.82
CA ASP A 201 19.51 -4.52 -1.40
C ASP A 201 18.06 -4.55 -0.90
N SER A 202 17.18 -3.68 -1.44
CA SER A 202 15.76 -3.67 -1.14
C SER A 202 15.03 -4.89 -1.69
N VAL A 203 15.43 -5.40 -2.87
CA VAL A 203 14.92 -6.67 -3.39
C VAL A 203 15.41 -7.84 -2.53
N GLU A 204 16.70 -7.84 -2.15
CA GLU A 204 17.28 -8.88 -1.31
C GLU A 204 16.76 -8.87 0.14
N ALA A 205 16.22 -7.74 0.62
CA ALA A 205 15.70 -7.62 1.98
C ALA A 205 14.57 -8.61 2.27
N TYR A 206 13.78 -8.99 1.26
CA TYR A 206 12.76 -10.02 1.40
C TYR A 206 13.36 -11.44 1.35
N THR A 207 14.22 -11.71 0.38
CA THR A 207 14.79 -13.06 0.15
C THR A 207 15.68 -13.53 1.30
N LYS A 208 16.40 -12.62 1.97
CA LYS A 208 17.26 -12.98 3.12
C LYS A 208 16.52 -13.18 4.44
N ASN A 209 15.33 -12.59 4.60
CA ASN A 209 14.61 -12.58 5.89
C ASN A 209 13.35 -13.46 5.92
N TYR A 210 12.86 -13.93 4.77
CA TYR A 210 11.58 -14.66 4.67
C TYR A 210 11.66 -16.03 4.00
N VAL A 211 12.83 -16.45 3.47
CA VAL A 211 13.02 -17.80 2.89
C VAL A 211 13.26 -18.87 3.96
N ASP A 212 13.48 -18.49 5.23
CA ASP A 212 13.56 -19.44 6.37
C ASP A 212 12.19 -19.94 6.87
N ILE A 213 11.09 -19.63 6.17
CA ILE A 213 9.78 -20.23 6.42
C ILE A 213 9.34 -21.01 5.18
N VAL A 214 10.13 -22.02 4.81
CA VAL A 214 9.60 -23.19 4.12
C VAL A 214 8.86 -24.00 5.18
N ILE A 215 7.53 -23.89 5.22
CA ILE A 215 6.72 -24.88 5.94
C ILE A 215 6.75 -26.16 5.09
N PRO A 216 7.14 -27.32 5.65
CA PRO A 216 7.12 -28.61 4.96
C PRO A 216 5.72 -29.07 4.56
#